data_AF-A0A7S0QKZ4-F1
#
_entry.id   AF-A0A7S0QKZ4-F1
#
_cell.length_a   1.000
_cell.length_b   1.000
_cell.length_c   1.000
_cell.angle_alpha   90.00
_cell.angle_beta   90.00
_cell.angle_gamma   90.00
#
_symmetry.space_group_name_H-M   'P 1'
#
loop_
_entity.id
_entity.type
_entity.pdbx_description
1 polymer ?
#
loop_
_entity_poly.entity_id
_entity_poly.type
_entity_poly.pdbx_seq_one_letter_code
_entity_poly.pdbx_strand_id
1 'polypeptide(L)'
;SKMAIIQDETYLGIRMRRFFIKCFRCSSEITFKTDPKNADYTMEHGATRNFEPWKDRDAQTDSARAEREAEEDGDVMRALENRTQDSKVEMDILDALDDTKTLNARHQKVDTEKIISKLRAQSGAAASGRAWDDIELNDDEEDEVEGVE
;
A
#
# COMPACT_ATOMS: atom_id res chain seq x y z
N SER A 1 26.96 -1.71 -24.06
CA SER A 1 27.15 -2.12 -22.65
C SER A 1 28.36 -3.02 -22.56
N LYS A 2 29.21 -2.87 -21.54
CA LYS A 2 30.35 -3.78 -21.29
C LYS A 2 29.96 -4.76 -20.20
N MET A 3 30.55 -5.96 -20.23
CA MET A 3 30.36 -6.99 -19.22
C MET A 3 31.73 -7.46 -18.74
N ALA A 4 31.93 -7.52 -17.43
CA ALA A 4 33.10 -8.13 -16.82
C ALA A 4 32.68 -9.28 -15.89
N ILE A 5 33.54 -10.28 -15.77
CA ILE A 5 33.39 -11.35 -14.78
C ILE A 5 34.14 -10.91 -13.53
N ILE A 6 33.49 -10.96 -12.37
CA ILE A 6 34.14 -10.71 -11.09
C ILE A 6 34.92 -11.98 -10.72
N GLN A 7 36.25 -11.88 -10.58
CA GLN A 7 37.11 -13.05 -10.37
C GLN A 7 37.02 -13.59 -8.94
N ASP A 8 36.77 -12.71 -7.98
CA ASP A 8 36.88 -13.04 -6.55
C ASP A 8 35.57 -13.57 -5.95
N GLU A 9 34.47 -13.60 -6.72
CA GLU A 9 33.16 -13.91 -6.18
C GLU A 9 32.34 -14.85 -7.08
N THR A 10 32.07 -16.04 -6.53
CA THR A 10 31.21 -17.05 -7.15
C THR A 10 30.19 -17.53 -6.13
N TYR A 11 28.94 -17.66 -6.54
CA TYR A 11 27.87 -18.20 -5.69
C TYR A 11 27.48 -19.59 -6.19
N LEU A 12 27.67 -20.62 -5.36
CA LEU A 12 27.36 -22.02 -5.71
C LEU A 12 27.94 -22.46 -7.08
N GLY A 13 29.13 -21.95 -7.44
CA GLY A 13 29.79 -22.23 -8.72
C GLY A 13 29.34 -21.37 -9.92
N ILE A 14 28.34 -20.49 -9.73
CA ILE A 14 27.93 -19.51 -10.72
C ILE A 14 28.81 -18.27 -10.59
N ARG A 15 29.42 -17.86 -11.71
CA ARG A 15 30.25 -16.66 -11.79
C ARG A 15 29.38 -15.40 -11.76
N MET A 16 29.67 -14.49 -10.84
CA MET A 16 29.00 -13.18 -10.81
C MET A 16 29.54 -12.27 -11.92
N ARG A 17 28.62 -11.52 -12.52
CA ARG A 17 28.90 -10.64 -13.66
C ARG A 17 28.60 -9.21 -13.25
N ARG A 18 29.50 -8.30 -13.63
CA ARG A 18 29.32 -6.86 -13.52
C ARG A 18 29.01 -6.30 -14.89
N PHE A 19 27.92 -5.54 -14.98
CA PHE A 19 27.52 -4.86 -16.19
C PHE A 19 27.78 -3.37 -16.08
N PHE A 20 28.17 -2.80 -17.20
CA PHE A 20 28.47 -1.38 -17.33
C PHE A 20 27.59 -0.79 -18.41
N ILE A 21 26.72 0.14 -18.01
CA ILE A 21 25.84 0.89 -18.90
C ILE A 21 26.15 2.37 -18.73
N LYS A 22 26.16 3.13 -19.82
CA LYS A 22 26.30 4.58 -19.76
C LYS A 22 24.92 5.22 -19.72
N CYS A 23 24.73 6.21 -18.86
CA CYS A 23 23.53 7.03 -18.88
C CYS A 23 23.48 7.87 -20.16
N PHE A 24 22.32 7.91 -20.82
CA PHE A 24 22.12 8.68 -22.06
C PHE A 24 22.23 10.20 -21.85
N ARG A 25 22.01 10.69 -20.62
CA ARG A 25 22.00 12.13 -20.31
C ARG A 25 23.36 12.66 -19.85
N CYS A 26 23.95 12.04 -18.82
CA CYS A 26 25.18 12.51 -18.19
C CYS A 26 26.43 11.72 -18.62
N SER A 27 26.30 10.72 -19.51
CA SER A 27 27.39 9.85 -19.96
C SER A 27 28.18 9.14 -18.85
N SER A 28 27.68 9.21 -17.61
CA SER A 28 28.27 8.56 -16.44
C SER A 28 28.02 7.06 -16.50
N GLU A 29 28.96 6.30 -15.97
CA GLU A 29 28.90 4.84 -15.95
C GLU A 29 28.08 4.37 -14.74
N ILE A 30 27.10 3.53 -15.01
CA ILE A 30 26.25 2.85 -14.04
C ILE A 30 26.71 1.40 -13.99
N THR A 31 27.01 0.90 -12.79
CA THR A 31 27.47 -0.47 -12.57
C THR A 31 26.50 -1.25 -11.69
N PHE A 32 26.15 -2.44 -12.15
CA PHE A 32 25.34 -3.39 -11.40
C PHE A 32 25.93 -4.79 -11.49
N LYS A 33 25.70 -5.55 -10.42
CA LYS A 33 26.20 -6.90 -10.21
C LYS A 33 25.02 -7.87 -10.19
N THR A 34 25.23 -9.08 -10.70
CA THR A 34 24.24 -10.16 -10.64
C THR A 34 24.19 -10.79 -9.26
N ASP A 35 22.99 -10.99 -8.69
CA ASP A 35 22.77 -11.72 -7.45
C ASP A 35 22.00 -13.02 -7.67
N PRO A 36 22.71 -14.15 -7.89
CA PRO A 36 22.09 -15.43 -8.19
C PRO A 36 21.27 -16.02 -7.04
N LYS A 37 21.45 -15.55 -5.80
CA LYS A 37 20.65 -15.99 -4.64
C LYS A 37 19.19 -15.54 -4.75
N ASN A 38 18.97 -14.31 -5.19
CA ASN A 38 17.65 -13.67 -5.23
C ASN A 38 17.11 -13.52 -6.67
N ALA A 39 17.85 -14.02 -7.67
CA ALA A 39 17.56 -13.83 -9.10
C ALA A 39 17.37 -12.34 -9.51
N ASP A 40 18.07 -11.43 -8.83
CA ASP A 40 18.00 -9.97 -9.04
C ASP A 40 19.40 -9.39 -9.31
N TYR A 41 19.49 -8.07 -9.46
CA TYR A 41 20.73 -7.33 -9.61
C TYR A 41 20.89 -6.29 -8.48
N THR A 42 22.11 -6.17 -7.96
CA THR A 42 22.49 -5.12 -7.01
C THR A 42 23.18 -3.98 -7.71
N MET A 43 22.79 -2.76 -7.35
CA MET A 43 23.45 -1.54 -7.82
C MET A 43 24.71 -1.29 -7.00
N GLU A 44 25.83 -1.04 -7.68
CA GLU A 44 27.10 -0.67 -7.02
C GLU A 44 27.37 0.84 -7.17
N HIS A 45 27.31 1.37 -8.40
CA HIS A 45 27.64 2.77 -8.69
C HIS A 45 26.71 3.42 -9.72
N GLY A 46 26.51 4.74 -9.56
CA GLY A 46 26.00 5.61 -10.61
C GLY A 46 24.48 5.72 -10.75
N ALA A 47 23.70 4.96 -9.98
CA ALA A 47 22.24 5.13 -9.91
C ALA A 47 21.65 4.45 -8.66
N THR A 48 20.44 4.87 -8.32
CA THR A 48 19.60 4.29 -7.26
C THR A 48 18.49 3.45 -7.90
N ARG A 49 18.10 2.34 -7.27
CA ARG A 49 16.95 1.55 -7.73
C ARG A 49 15.66 2.32 -7.48
N ASN A 50 14.68 2.19 -8.37
CA ASN A 50 13.34 2.68 -8.08
C ASN A 50 12.78 1.97 -6.84
N PHE A 51 12.06 2.71 -6.00
CA PHE A 51 11.37 2.13 -4.86
C PHE A 51 10.11 1.41 -5.33
N GLU A 52 9.94 0.16 -4.91
CA GLU A 52 8.81 -0.69 -5.28
C GLU A 52 8.02 -1.00 -4.00
N PRO A 53 6.91 -0.28 -3.73
CA PRO A 53 6.17 -0.42 -2.46
C PRO A 53 5.72 -1.85 -2.15
N TRP A 54 5.47 -2.67 -3.19
CA TRP A 54 5.11 -4.07 -3.01
C TRP A 54 6.26 -4.94 -2.50
N LYS A 55 7.53 -4.65 -2.84
CA LYS A 55 8.68 -5.41 -2.33
C LYS A 55 8.83 -5.24 -0.82
N ASP A 56 8.60 -4.04 -0.32
CA ASP A 56 8.65 -3.74 1.11
C ASP A 56 7.48 -4.38 1.86
N ARG A 57 6.27 -4.31 1.29
CA ARG A 57 5.10 -4.99 1.83
C ARG A 57 5.34 -6.50 1.92
N ASP A 58 5.83 -7.11 0.85
CA ASP A 58 6.06 -8.54 0.80
C ASP A 58 7.15 -8.95 1.81
N ALA A 59 8.23 -8.17 1.94
CA ALA A 59 9.26 -8.39 2.97
C ALA A 59 8.73 -8.30 4.41
N GLN A 60 7.81 -7.36 4.69
CA GLN A 60 7.15 -7.27 5.99
C GLN A 60 6.25 -8.49 6.25
N THR A 61 5.49 -8.94 5.23
CA THR A 61 4.64 -10.13 5.37
C THR A 61 5.45 -11.41 5.58
N ASP A 62 6.57 -11.55 4.88
CA ASP A 62 7.46 -12.71 5.04
C ASP A 62 8.12 -12.70 6.42
N SER A 63 8.54 -11.55 6.93
CA SER A 63 9.08 -11.42 8.29
C SER A 63 8.05 -11.77 9.34
N ALA A 64 6.82 -11.26 9.22
CA ALA A 64 5.74 -11.55 10.15
C ALA A 64 5.35 -13.04 10.12
N ARG A 65 5.36 -13.67 8.93
CA ARG A 65 5.11 -15.10 8.80
C ARG A 65 6.22 -15.93 9.45
N ALA A 66 7.47 -15.58 9.23
CA ALA A 66 8.61 -16.26 9.83
C ALA A 66 8.63 -16.15 11.36
N GLU A 67 8.26 -14.99 11.91
CA GLU A 67 8.13 -14.80 13.36
C GLU A 67 7.03 -15.69 13.95
N ARG A 68 5.86 -15.74 13.30
CA ARG A 68 4.77 -16.65 13.70
C ARG A 68 5.17 -18.12 13.61
N GLU A 69 5.83 -18.54 12.53
CA GLU A 69 6.33 -19.91 12.37
C GLU A 69 7.36 -20.26 13.46
N ALA A 70 8.26 -19.35 13.81
CA ALA A 70 9.25 -19.54 14.87
C ALA A 70 8.62 -19.62 16.28
N GLU A 71 7.52 -18.90 16.50
CA GLU A 71 6.74 -18.96 17.75
C GLU A 71 6.00 -20.29 17.93
N GLU A 72 5.55 -20.87 16.82
CA GLU A 72 4.84 -22.15 16.74
C GLU A 72 5.80 -23.35 16.74
N ASP A 73 7.05 -23.15 16.31
CA ASP A 73 8.08 -24.18 16.27
C ASP A 73 8.44 -24.65 17.69
N GLY A 74 7.96 -25.85 18.03
CA GLY A 74 8.22 -26.52 19.30
C GLY A 74 6.99 -26.69 20.20
N ASP A 75 5.86 -26.02 19.91
CA ASP A 75 4.62 -26.18 20.68
C ASP A 75 3.37 -26.32 19.79
N VAL A 76 2.87 -27.56 19.70
CA VAL A 76 1.68 -27.94 18.92
C VAL A 76 0.40 -27.28 19.48
N MET A 77 0.34 -26.99 20.78
CA MET A 77 -0.83 -26.35 21.40
C MET A 77 -0.93 -24.88 20.98
N ARG A 78 0.21 -24.18 20.92
CA ARG A 78 0.27 -22.77 20.48
C ARG A 78 -0.13 -22.61 19.01
N ALA A 79 0.33 -23.50 18.13
CA ALA A 79 -0.10 -23.51 16.73
C ALA A 79 -1.60 -23.81 16.55
N LEU A 80 -2.20 -24.60 17.46
CA LEU A 80 -3.64 -24.81 17.46
C LEU A 80 -4.39 -23.57 17.94
N GLU A 81 -3.92 -22.92 19.00
CA GLU A 81 -4.50 -21.70 19.55
C GLU A 81 -4.53 -20.56 18.52
N ASN A 82 -3.39 -20.29 17.86
CA ASN A 82 -3.30 -19.28 16.80
C ASN A 82 -4.30 -19.53 15.66
N ARG A 83 -4.41 -20.79 15.17
CA ARG A 83 -5.38 -21.13 14.12
C ARG A 83 -6.83 -20.94 14.57
N THR A 84 -7.16 -21.25 15.83
CA THR A 84 -8.52 -21.02 16.36
C THR A 84 -8.82 -19.54 16.53
N GLN A 85 -7.81 -18.74 16.92
CA GLN A 85 -7.93 -17.29 17.03
C GLN A 85 -8.11 -16.65 15.64
N ASP A 86 -7.32 -17.05 14.66
CA ASP A 86 -7.46 -16.58 13.26
C ASP A 86 -8.85 -16.93 12.73
N SER A 87 -9.31 -18.17 12.94
CA SER A 87 -10.67 -18.60 12.53
C SER A 87 -11.76 -17.75 13.18
N LYS A 88 -11.59 -17.37 14.45
CA LYS A 88 -12.54 -16.52 15.16
C LYS A 88 -12.56 -15.10 14.59
N VAL A 89 -11.39 -14.52 14.34
CA VAL A 89 -11.28 -13.17 13.76
C VAL A 89 -11.92 -13.13 12.37
N GLU A 90 -11.68 -14.15 11.54
CA GLU A 90 -12.32 -14.25 10.22
C GLU A 90 -13.84 -14.32 10.31
N MET A 91 -14.39 -15.08 11.27
CA MET A 91 -15.83 -15.12 11.53
C MET A 91 -16.38 -13.76 11.97
N ASP A 92 -15.72 -13.11 12.93
CA ASP A 92 -16.14 -11.80 13.44
C ASP A 92 -16.11 -10.72 12.34
N ILE A 93 -15.13 -10.78 11.42
CA ILE A 93 -15.04 -9.90 10.25
C ILE A 93 -16.20 -10.16 9.28
N LEU A 94 -16.53 -11.42 9.00
CA LEU A 94 -17.62 -11.77 8.09
C LEU A 94 -18.97 -11.31 8.64
N ASP A 95 -19.20 -11.49 9.94
CA ASP A 95 -20.42 -11.02 10.61
C ASP A 95 -20.52 -9.48 10.55
N ALA A 96 -19.42 -8.76 10.84
CA ALA A 96 -19.38 -7.30 10.74
C ALA A 96 -19.63 -6.78 9.31
N LEU A 97 -19.15 -7.52 8.29
CA LEU A 97 -19.43 -7.20 6.89
C LEU A 97 -20.89 -7.43 6.53
N ASP A 98 -21.53 -8.47 7.07
CA ASP A 98 -22.95 -8.73 6.82
C ASP A 98 -23.83 -7.67 7.51
N ASP A 99 -23.50 -7.28 8.74
CA ASP A 99 -24.15 -6.17 9.44
C ASP A 99 -24.06 -4.87 8.64
N THR A 100 -22.88 -4.56 8.09
CA THR A 100 -22.68 -3.37 7.24
C THR A 100 -23.51 -3.46 5.95
N LYS A 101 -23.57 -4.64 5.31
CA LYS A 101 -24.38 -4.85 4.11
C LYS A 101 -25.87 -4.71 4.40
N THR A 102 -26.37 -5.28 5.48
CA THR A 102 -27.78 -5.19 5.85
C THR A 102 -28.18 -3.76 6.19
N LEU A 103 -27.33 -3.02 6.89
CA LEU A 103 -27.52 -1.60 7.18
C LEU A 103 -27.51 -0.76 5.90
N ASN A 104 -26.54 -0.98 5.00
CA ASN A 104 -26.49 -0.31 3.70
C ASN A 104 -27.72 -0.61 2.84
N ALA A 105 -28.19 -1.85 2.82
CA ALA A 105 -29.42 -2.24 2.10
C ALA A 105 -30.68 -1.57 2.68
N ARG A 106 -30.73 -1.33 4.00
CA ARG A 106 -31.79 -0.53 4.62
C ARG A 106 -31.67 0.94 4.22
N HIS A 107 -30.47 1.51 4.28
CA HIS A 107 -30.22 2.90 3.93
C HIS A 107 -30.52 3.20 2.46
N GLN A 108 -30.25 2.28 1.54
CA GLN A 108 -30.60 2.42 0.11
C GLN A 108 -32.11 2.57 -0.13
N LYS A 109 -32.95 1.98 0.73
CA LYS A 109 -34.42 2.09 0.61
C LYS A 109 -34.96 3.43 1.11
N VAL A 110 -34.13 4.22 1.81
CA VAL A 110 -34.52 5.52 2.34
C VAL A 110 -34.17 6.59 1.31
N ASP A 111 -35.16 7.39 0.93
CA ASP A 111 -35.00 8.50 0.00
C ASP A 111 -34.27 9.66 0.70
N THR A 112 -32.97 9.78 0.42
CA THR A 112 -32.08 10.78 1.01
C THR A 112 -32.54 12.20 0.69
N GLU A 113 -33.11 12.44 -0.50
CA GLU A 113 -33.56 13.77 -0.94
C GLU A 113 -34.76 14.26 -0.11
N LYS A 114 -35.66 13.34 0.25
CA LYS A 114 -36.79 13.63 1.15
C LYS A 114 -36.34 13.90 2.59
N ILE A 115 -35.26 13.28 3.05
CA ILE A 115 -34.70 13.56 4.38
C ILE A 115 -34.00 14.92 4.37
N ILE A 116 -33.16 15.18 3.36
CA ILE A 116 -32.43 16.44 3.22
C ILE A 116 -33.41 17.61 3.09
N SER A 117 -34.47 17.49 2.29
CA SER A 117 -35.49 18.54 2.15
C SER A 117 -36.27 18.79 3.46
N LYS A 118 -36.62 17.75 4.22
CA LYS A 118 -37.22 17.92 5.56
C LYS A 118 -36.27 18.56 6.56
N LEU A 119 -34.99 18.19 6.54
CA LEU A 119 -33.97 18.77 7.39
C LEU A 119 -33.73 20.25 7.03
N ARG A 120 -33.71 20.59 5.74
CA ARG A 120 -33.68 21.97 5.23
C ARG A 120 -34.93 22.76 5.61
N ALA A 121 -36.11 22.16 5.58
CA ALA A 121 -37.34 22.82 6.02
C ALA A 121 -37.38 23.06 7.54
N GLN A 122 -36.86 22.12 8.34
CA GLN A 122 -36.76 22.25 9.80
C GLN A 122 -35.68 23.26 10.21
N SER A 123 -34.51 23.22 9.55
CA SER A 123 -33.45 24.22 9.75
C SER A 123 -33.87 25.58 9.20
N GLY A 124 -34.61 25.67 8.10
CA GLY A 124 -35.22 26.93 7.61
C GLY A 124 -36.28 27.50 8.55
N ALA A 125 -37.04 26.65 9.25
CA ALA A 125 -37.95 27.08 10.30
C ALA A 125 -37.21 27.60 11.55
N ALA A 126 -36.08 26.99 11.92
CA ALA A 126 -35.19 27.45 13.00
C ALA A 126 -34.25 28.61 12.58
N ALA A 127 -33.99 28.79 11.29
CA ALA A 127 -33.13 29.81 10.70
C ALA A 127 -33.90 31.06 10.23
N SER A 128 -35.18 31.19 10.57
CA SER A 128 -35.89 32.47 10.56
C SER A 128 -35.26 33.55 11.46
N GLY A 129 -34.11 33.27 12.08
CA GLY A 129 -33.31 34.21 12.86
C GLY A 129 -31.88 34.49 12.39
N ARG A 130 -31.32 33.87 11.33
CA ARG A 130 -29.95 34.23 10.86
C ARG A 130 -29.80 34.11 9.34
N ALA A 131 -30.02 35.24 8.67
CA ALA A 131 -29.59 35.46 7.30
C ALA A 131 -28.06 35.44 7.22
N TRP A 132 -27.52 34.46 6.49
CA TRP A 132 -26.15 34.43 5.96
C TRP A 132 -26.22 33.78 4.58
N ASP A 133 -26.86 34.48 3.64
CA ASP A 133 -26.67 34.27 2.21
C ASP A 133 -25.91 35.50 1.71
N ASP A 134 -24.59 35.36 1.60
CA ASP A 134 -23.73 36.02 0.61
C ASP A 134 -22.31 35.49 0.80
N ILE A 135 -22.06 34.33 0.18
CA ILE A 135 -20.71 33.95 -0.25
C ILE A 135 -20.86 33.68 -1.74
N GLU A 136 -20.59 34.72 -2.54
CA GLU A 136 -20.36 34.59 -3.97
C GLU A 136 -19.21 33.58 -4.16
N LEU A 137 -19.54 32.38 -4.62
CA LEU A 137 -18.58 31.45 -5.18
C LEU A 137 -18.11 32.06 -6.50
N ASN A 138 -16.98 32.78 -6.46
CA ASN A 138 -16.18 32.99 -7.65
C ASN A 138 -15.57 31.63 -8.02
N ASP A 139 -16.26 30.92 -8.90
CA ASP A 139 -15.71 29.81 -9.67
C ASP A 139 -14.68 30.40 -10.65
N ASP A 140 -13.45 30.68 -10.18
CA ASP A 140 -12.27 30.92 -11.03
C ASP A 140 -10.99 30.94 -10.17
N GLU A 141 -10.51 29.77 -9.74
CA GLU A 141 -9.08 29.55 -9.46
C GLU A 141 -8.77 28.05 -9.51
N GLU A 142 -8.49 27.54 -10.72
CA GLU A 142 -7.77 26.28 -10.93
C GLU A 142 -6.31 26.51 -10.54
N ASP A 143 -5.95 26.20 -9.29
CA ASP A 143 -4.54 26.07 -8.91
C ASP A 143 -4.15 24.60 -8.81
N GLU A 144 -3.22 24.23 -9.70
CA GLU A 144 -2.42 23.00 -9.71
C GLU A 144 -1.93 22.64 -8.31
N VAL A 145 -2.37 21.49 -7.79
CA VAL A 145 -1.66 20.84 -6.69
C VAL A 145 -0.41 20.15 -7.25
N GLU A 146 0.71 20.86 -7.20
CA GLU A 146 2.04 20.26 -7.25
C GLU A 146 2.17 19.22 -6.13
N GLY A 147 2.66 18.04 -6.50
CA GLY A 147 2.89 16.93 -5.59
C GLY A 147 3.91 17.28 -4.52
N VAL A 148 3.57 16.97 -3.27
CA VAL A 148 4.49 17.06 -2.13
C VAL A 148 5.43 15.85 -2.16
N GLU A 149 6.73 16.16 -2.10
CA GLU A 149 7.87 15.25 -1.98
C GLU A 149 7.80 14.30 -0.76
#